data_AF-A0A3D1M748-F1
#
_entry.id   AF-A0A3D1M748-F1
#
_cell.length_a   1.000
_cell.length_b   1.000
_cell.length_c   1.000
_cell.angle_alpha   90.00
_cell.angle_beta   90.00
_cell.angle_gamma   90.00
#
_symmetry.space_group_name_H-M   'P 1'
#
loop_
_entity.id
_entity.type
_entity.pdbx_description
1 polymer ?
#
loop_
_entity_poly.entity_id
_entity_poly.type
_entity_poly.pdbx_seq_one_letter_code
_entity_poly.pdbx_strand_id
1 'polypeptide(L)'
;EPYRIEGKKTMGYEIAEQFGWRNLPDVILYPTGGGVGIIGIYKALSELSELGFIEGRLPRLVAVQAEGCAPIVQAFREKKKESEFFKDSRTV
;
A
#
# COMPACT_ATOMS: atom_id res chain seq x y z
N GLU A 1 -2.00 -14.70 -3.89
CA GLU A 1 -0.63 -15.18 -4.20
C GLU A 1 0.31 -14.84 -3.02
N PRO A 2 0.60 -15.79 -2.11
CA PRO A 2 1.30 -15.49 -0.86
C PRO A 2 2.73 -14.95 -1.07
N TYR A 3 3.51 -15.55 -1.97
CA TYR A 3 4.91 -15.15 -2.20
C TYR A 3 5.06 -13.78 -2.87
N ARG A 4 4.05 -13.33 -3.65
CA ARG A 4 4.09 -12.01 -4.30
C ARG A 4 3.91 -10.86 -3.32
N ILE A 5 3.34 -11.11 -2.14
CA ILE A 5 3.26 -10.13 -1.05
C ILE A 5 4.63 -10.06 -0.35
N GLU A 6 5.22 -11.20 -0.02
CA GLU A 6 6.55 -11.26 0.61
C GLU A 6 7.63 -10.60 -0.24
N GLY A 7 7.62 -10.79 -1.57
CA GLY A 7 8.55 -10.09 -2.45
C GLY A 7 8.32 -8.57 -2.48
N LYS A 8 7.08 -8.08 -2.37
CA LYS A 8 6.78 -6.64 -2.40
C LYS A 8 7.01 -5.95 -1.06
N LYS A 9 7.05 -6.70 0.05
CA LYS A 9 7.27 -6.14 1.38
C LYS A 9 8.67 -5.54 1.52
N THR A 10 9.64 -5.96 0.71
CA THR A 10 10.99 -5.39 0.71
C THR A 10 10.98 -3.88 0.50
N MET A 11 10.03 -3.34 -0.28
CA MET A 11 9.85 -1.89 -0.41
C MET A 11 9.60 -1.21 0.94
N GLY A 12 8.84 -1.85 1.84
CA GLY A 12 8.62 -1.31 3.19
C GLY A 12 9.87 -1.36 4.07
N TYR A 13 10.71 -2.38 3.90
CA TYR A 13 12.01 -2.47 4.58
C TYR A 13 12.98 -1.39 4.08
N GLU A 14 13.07 -1.20 2.77
CA GLU A 14 13.91 -0.16 2.15
C GLU A 14 13.44 1.24 2.57
N ILE A 15 12.13 1.51 2.60
CA ILE A 15 11.58 2.77 3.13
C ILE A 15 12.02 2.96 4.59
N ALA A 16 11.85 1.95 5.46
CA ALA A 16 12.24 2.09 6.85
C ALA A 16 13.74 2.33 7.02
N GLU A 17 14.58 1.62 6.27
CA GLU A 17 16.03 1.78 6.25
C GLU A 17 16.45 3.18 5.81
N GLN A 18 15.89 3.68 4.71
CA GLN A 18 16.21 5.00 4.15
C GLN A 18 15.80 6.16 5.09
N PHE A 19 14.83 5.92 5.96
CA PHE A 19 14.41 6.85 7.02
C PHE A 19 15.06 6.55 8.39
N GLY A 20 16.13 5.74 8.40
CA GLY A 20 16.93 5.45 9.58
C GLY A 20 16.18 4.73 10.69
N TRP A 21 15.14 3.95 10.35
CA TRP A 21 14.34 3.13 11.26
C TRP A 21 13.56 3.90 12.34
N ARG A 22 13.56 5.24 12.31
CA ARG A 22 12.98 6.06 13.39
C ARG A 22 12.01 7.14 12.91
N ASN A 23 12.20 7.65 11.69
CA ASN A 23 11.47 8.82 11.19
C ASN A 23 10.67 8.47 9.95
N LEU A 24 9.77 7.49 10.04
CA LEU A 24 8.93 7.13 8.91
C LEU A 24 8.10 8.33 8.41
N PRO A 25 7.78 8.40 7.11
CA PRO A 25 6.92 9.45 6.59
C PRO A 25 5.51 9.36 7.18
N ASP A 26 4.86 10.50 7.39
CA ASP A 26 3.47 10.51 7.89
C ASP A 26 2.48 9.84 6.92
N VAL A 27 2.77 9.92 5.61
CA VAL A 27 1.88 9.45 4.55
C VAL A 27 2.70 8.80 3.43
N ILE A 28 2.22 7.67 2.92
CA ILE A 28 2.73 7.03 1.71
C ILE A 28 1.62 7.02 0.65
N LEU A 29 1.87 7.69 -0.47
CA LEU A 29 1.00 7.64 -1.65
C LEU A 29 1.53 6.55 -2.59
N TYR A 30 0.67 5.59 -2.92
CA TYR A 30 1.06 4.43 -3.73
C TYR A 30 0.16 4.25 -4.96
N PRO A 31 0.72 4.34 -6.18
CA PRO A 31 0.00 4.02 -7.41
C PRO A 31 -0.51 2.57 -7.39
N THR A 32 -1.82 2.39 -7.52
CA THR A 32 -2.49 1.13 -7.21
C THR A 32 -3.17 0.55 -8.45
N GLY A 33 -2.61 -0.55 -8.96
CA GLY A 33 -3.36 -1.49 -9.81
C GLY A 33 -4.25 -2.37 -8.93
N GLY A 34 -3.79 -3.59 -8.62
CA GLY A 34 -4.47 -4.52 -7.71
C GLY A 34 -4.12 -4.37 -6.22
N GLY A 35 -3.26 -3.43 -5.82
CA GLY A 35 -3.01 -3.12 -4.39
C GLY A 35 -2.05 -4.05 -3.64
N VAL A 36 -1.51 -5.09 -4.26
CA VAL A 36 -0.58 -6.03 -3.57
C VAL A 36 0.67 -5.32 -3.02
N GLY A 37 1.16 -4.27 -3.68
CA GLY A 37 2.35 -3.52 -3.24
C GLY A 37 2.13 -2.71 -1.97
N ILE A 38 1.05 -1.93 -1.90
CA ILE A 38 0.70 -1.14 -0.71
C ILE A 38 0.41 -2.04 0.51
N ILE A 39 -0.18 -3.23 0.29
CA ILE A 39 -0.37 -4.25 1.33
C ILE A 39 0.98 -4.82 1.79
N GLY A 40 1.91 -5.06 0.85
CA GLY A 40 3.27 -5.51 1.18
C GLY A 40 4.01 -4.49 2.05
N ILE A 41 3.94 -3.20 1.71
CA ILE A 41 4.51 -2.11 2.51
C ILE A 41 3.90 -2.10 3.92
N TYR A 42 2.57 -2.16 4.03
CA TYR A 42 1.90 -2.23 5.34
C TYR A 42 2.39 -3.39 6.19
N LYS A 43 2.49 -4.59 5.59
CA LYS A 43 2.96 -5.80 6.27
C LYS A 43 4.39 -5.64 6.79
N ALA A 44 5.31 -5.15 5.97
CA ALA A 44 6.69 -4.93 6.37
C ALA A 44 6.79 -3.95 7.56
N LEU A 45 6.09 -2.82 7.50
CA LEU A 45 6.11 -1.83 8.58
C LEU A 45 5.46 -2.38 9.86
N SER A 46 4.37 -3.14 9.74
CA SER A 46 3.74 -3.78 10.89
C SER A 46 4.68 -4.78 11.57
N GLU A 47 5.33 -5.65 10.78
CA GLU A 47 6.32 -6.61 11.30
C GLU A 47 7.52 -5.93 11.95
N LEU A 48 8.07 -4.87 11.33
CA LEU A 48 9.18 -4.12 11.92
C LEU A 48 8.78 -3.47 13.26
N SER A 49 7.53 -3.01 13.37
CA SER A 49 7.00 -2.44 14.62
C SER A 49 6.82 -3.52 15.68
N GLU A 50 6.26 -4.68 15.32
CA GLU A 50 6.13 -5.84 16.22
C GLU A 50 7.48 -6.36 16.72
N LEU A 51 8.51 -6.31 15.86
CA LEU A 51 9.88 -6.69 16.21
C LEU A 51 10.65 -5.60 16.98
N GLY A 52 10.08 -4.41 17.18
CA GLY A 52 10.72 -3.30 17.88
C GLY A 52 11.83 -2.59 17.10
N PHE A 53 11.90 -2.78 15.78
CA PHE A 53 12.85 -2.06 14.93
C PHE A 53 12.42 -0.62 14.66
N ILE A 54 11.10 -0.38 14.62
CA ILE A 54 10.50 0.94 14.45
C ILE A 54 9.47 1.18 15.55
N GLU A 55 9.29 2.43 15.94
CA GLU A 55 8.36 2.84 16.99
C GLU A 55 7.41 3.95 16.49
N GLY A 56 6.32 4.15 17.23
CA GLY A 56 5.36 5.22 16.94
C GLY A 56 4.29 4.83 15.92
N ARG A 57 3.66 5.84 15.32
CA ARG A 57 2.52 5.66 14.42
C ARG A 57 3.01 5.22 13.04
N LEU A 58 2.42 4.13 12.52
CA LEU A 58 2.69 3.72 11.15
C LEU A 58 2.17 4.76 10.13
N PRO A 59 2.86 4.92 8.98
CA PRO A 59 2.45 5.82 7.91
C PRO A 59 1.00 5.58 7.47
N ARG A 60 0.26 6.66 7.22
CA ARG A 60 -1.05 6.56 6.58
C ARG A 60 -0.85 6.18 5.11
N LEU A 61 -1.44 5.06 4.70
CA LEU A 61 -1.35 4.58 3.33
C LEU A 61 -2.50 5.14 2.47
N VAL A 62 -2.16 5.64 1.28
CA VAL A 62 -3.12 6.20 0.32
C VAL A 62 -2.96 5.48 -1.01
N ALA A 63 -3.97 4.70 -1.39
CA ALA A 63 -4.05 4.10 -2.73
C ALA A 63 -4.47 5.16 -3.76
N VAL A 64 -3.71 5.30 -4.83
CA VAL A 64 -3.97 6.25 -5.92
C VAL A 64 -4.25 5.48 -7.21
N GLN A 65 -5.35 5.78 -7.89
CA GLN A 65 -5.70 5.18 -9.18
C GLN A 65 -5.99 6.25 -10.23
N ALA A 66 -5.72 5.93 -11.49
CA ALA A 66 -6.09 6.79 -12.61
C ALA A 66 -7.60 6.88 -12.75
N GLU A 67 -8.14 8.05 -13.06
CA GLU A 67 -9.59 8.26 -13.22
C GLU A 67 -10.21 7.33 -14.27
N GLY A 68 -9.47 7.02 -15.34
CA GLY A 68 -9.89 6.09 -16.39
C GLY A 68 -9.90 4.60 -16.00
N CYS A 69 -9.42 4.23 -14.80
CA CYS A 69 -9.46 2.87 -14.27
C CYS A 69 -9.26 2.87 -12.74
N ALA A 70 -10.34 3.12 -11.98
CA ALA A 70 -10.29 3.32 -10.53
C ALA A 70 -11.17 2.36 -9.69
N PRO A 71 -11.13 1.03 -9.93
CA PRO A 71 -12.05 0.08 -9.28
C PRO A 71 -11.90 -0.01 -7.75
N ILE A 72 -10.69 0.16 -7.21
CA ILE A 72 -10.44 0.16 -5.76
C ILE A 72 -10.98 1.44 -5.12
N VAL A 73 -10.76 2.60 -5.76
CA VAL A 73 -11.29 3.89 -5.28
C VAL A 73 -12.81 3.86 -5.27
N GLN A 74 -13.44 3.32 -6.31
CA GLN A 74 -14.89 3.16 -6.38
C GLN A 74 -15.42 2.27 -5.26
N ALA A 75 -14.85 1.07 -5.10
CA ALA A 75 -15.24 0.14 -4.04
C ALA A 75 -15.08 0.75 -2.63
N PHE A 76 -13.99 1.48 -2.40
CA PHE A 76 -13.75 2.19 -1.14
C PHE A 76 -14.83 3.24 -0.84
N ARG A 77 -15.18 4.08 -1.83
CA ARG A 77 -16.24 5.10 -1.69
C ARG A 77 -17.61 4.48 -1.43
N GLU A 78 -17.91 3.38 -2.10
CA GLU A 78 -19.16 2.63 -1.97
C GLU A 78 -19.19 1.72 -0.72
N LYS A 79 -18.10 1.70 0.08
CA LYS A 79 -17.93 0.81 1.25
C LYS A 79 -18.13 -0.67 0.92
N LYS A 80 -17.76 -1.09 -0.29
CA LYS A 80 -17.76 -2.49 -0.73
C LYS A 80 -16.53 -3.21 -0.20
N LYS A 81 -16.69 -4.52 0.04
CA LYS A 81 -15.59 -5.39 0.48
C LYS A 81 -14.62 -5.74 -0.66
N GLU A 82 -15.12 -5.76 -1.88
CA GLU A 82 -14.38 -6.19 -3.06
C GLU A 82 -14.60 -5.19 -4.20
N SER A 83 -13.59 -5.05 -5.05
CA SER A 83 -13.71 -4.27 -6.27
C SER A 83 -14.33 -5.09 -7.38
N GLU A 84 -15.12 -4.43 -8.22
CA GLU A 84 -15.68 -5.02 -9.42
C GLU A 84 -14.81 -4.70 -10.64
N PHE A 85 -15.04 -5.44 -11.73
CA PHE A 85 -14.38 -5.18 -13.00
C PHE A 85 -14.71 -3.77 -13.52
N PHE A 86 -13.68 -2.97 -13.81
CA PHE A 86 -13.84 -1.62 -14.31
C PHE A 86 -14.12 -1.63 -15.83
N LYS A 87 -15.37 -1.43 -16.21
CA LYS A 87 -15.79 -1.39 -17.62
C LYS A 87 -15.24 -0.14 -18.32
N ASP A 88 -14.97 -0.26 -19.61
CA ASP A 88 -14.56 0.85 -20.48
C ASP A 88 -13.31 1.60 -19.99
N SER A 89 -12.37 0.84 -19.41
CA SER A 89 -11.09 1.39 -18.95
C SER A 89 -10.31 2.04 -20.10
N ARG A 90 -9.73 3.20 -19.83
CA ARG A 90 -8.99 3.99 -20.82
C ARG A 90 -7.72 4.59 -20.24
N THR A 91 -6.68 4.67 -21.06
CA THR A 91 -5.48 5.47 -20.78
C THR A 91 -5.70 6.89 -21.32
N VAL A 92 -4.97 7.85 -20.74
CA VAL A 92 -4.79 9.18 -21.34
C VAL A 92 -3.76 9.13 -22.44
#